data_AF-A0A380RWV6-F1
#
_entry.id   AF-A0A380RWV6-F1
#
_cell.length_a   1.000
_cell.length_b   1.000
_cell.length_c   1.000
_cell.angle_alpha   90.00
_cell.angle_beta   90.00
_cell.angle_gamma   90.00
#
_symmetry.space_group_name_H-M   'P 1'
#
loop_
_entity.id
_entity.type
_entity.pdbx_description
1 polymer ?
#
loop_
_entity_poly.entity_id
_entity_poly.type
_entity_poly.pdbx_seq_one_letter_code
_entity_poly.pdbx_strand_id
1 'polypeptide(L)'
;MKKTYAILFGMFMFVACSEDNPTSSLDNTQSTKPATQTTDFGEGYTIAIPVKYDDATGRVYQGTYACNYHPDTKTFAWEEYPESLDPGSYKIVGDSLWMGPAEKQVSDNPEEQQFLDLYYNNETLSLSNDHNDILGTWKVTGCKRLLGETDISCSRYIGGMSGIARTMKITKDSVYITTTVDTDNLEQDDINIEAIFYRGFGFDIGDAIIKQLLIDKTIKKEQKKFLMQSFSIGNQLFEVTLAPKFDATGMNYITTMSSNGKTCTNTQRLGFINEKLCKEESAEFLLSARDKSDDQFYYKEGPVEGFQIDNRDEFYECTKGLPTEETKQLLNQYAKN
;
A
#
# COMPACT_ATOMS: atom_id res chain seq x y z
N MET A 1 -34.50 15.46 6.10
CA MET A 1 -33.86 14.21 6.57
C MET A 1 -32.40 14.33 6.21
N LYS A 2 -31.53 14.49 7.22
CA LYS A 2 -30.09 14.72 7.02
C LYS A 2 -29.45 13.38 6.67
N LYS A 3 -28.94 13.24 5.45
CA LYS A 3 -28.06 12.12 5.08
C LYS A 3 -26.70 12.44 5.70
N THR A 4 -26.28 11.62 6.66
CA THR A 4 -24.95 11.70 7.25
C THR A 4 -24.00 10.98 6.29
N TYR A 5 -23.19 11.75 5.57
CA TYR A 5 -22.02 11.25 4.88
C TYR A 5 -20.87 11.17 5.89
N ALA A 6 -20.11 10.08 5.89
CA ALA A 6 -18.88 9.94 6.67
C ALA A 6 -17.79 9.33 5.78
N ILE A 7 -16.65 10.01 5.75
CA ILE A 7 -15.43 9.77 4.96
C ILE A 7 -14.27 9.52 5.95
N LEU A 8 -13.42 8.52 5.65
CA LEU A 8 -11.98 8.28 5.97
C LEU A 8 -11.35 8.53 7.38
N PHE A 9 -10.52 7.54 7.79
CA PHE A 9 -9.32 7.49 8.68
C PHE A 9 -9.36 7.82 10.20
N GLY A 10 -8.89 6.86 11.02
CA GLY A 10 -7.94 7.10 12.12
C GLY A 10 -8.26 6.65 13.57
N MET A 11 -7.43 5.74 14.09
CA MET A 11 -6.66 5.83 15.37
C MET A 11 -7.33 5.57 16.78
N PHE A 12 -6.79 4.56 17.51
CA PHE A 12 -6.43 4.48 18.97
C PHE A 12 -7.11 3.49 19.97
N MET A 13 -6.23 2.65 20.55
CA MET A 13 -6.00 2.22 21.97
C MET A 13 -7.01 1.37 22.77
N PHE A 14 -6.58 0.20 23.30
CA PHE A 14 -6.05 -0.01 24.67
C PHE A 14 -5.58 -1.47 24.93
N VAL A 15 -4.69 -1.61 25.92
CA VAL A 15 -3.75 -2.70 26.24
C VAL A 15 -4.35 -3.84 27.07
N ALA A 16 -3.92 -5.08 26.84
CA ALA A 16 -3.68 -6.06 27.91
C ALA A 16 -2.62 -7.10 27.50
N CYS A 17 -1.56 -7.18 28.30
CA CYS A 17 -0.46 -8.15 28.21
C CYS A 17 -0.97 -9.60 28.34
N SER A 18 -0.38 -10.53 27.59
CA SER A 18 0.07 -11.83 28.16
C SER A 18 0.99 -12.58 27.21
N GLU A 19 2.01 -13.14 27.84
CA GLU A 19 3.02 -14.10 27.40
C GLU A 19 2.48 -15.17 26.42
N ASP A 20 3.08 -15.29 25.24
CA ASP A 20 3.87 -16.47 24.87
C ASP A 20 4.34 -16.42 23.40
N ASN A 21 5.65 -16.51 23.24
CA ASN A 21 6.34 -16.77 21.98
C ASN A 21 6.30 -18.30 21.72
N PRO A 22 6.30 -18.74 20.45
CA PRO A 22 7.53 -19.42 20.01
C PRO A 22 7.93 -19.12 18.55
N THR A 23 9.16 -18.61 18.43
CA THR A 23 10.29 -19.07 17.58
C THR A 23 10.02 -20.32 16.73
N SER A 24 10.53 -20.55 15.52
CA SER A 24 11.68 -20.01 14.77
C SER A 24 11.85 -20.86 13.50
N SER A 25 12.24 -20.27 12.37
CA SER A 25 13.34 -20.76 11.51
C SER A 25 13.43 -19.88 10.26
N LEU A 26 14.37 -18.93 10.27
CA LEU A 26 14.88 -18.32 9.05
C LEU A 26 16.40 -18.41 9.16
N ASP A 27 16.97 -19.18 8.24
CA ASP A 27 18.38 -19.54 8.17
C ASP A 27 19.29 -18.31 8.12
N ASN A 28 20.17 -18.22 9.12
CA ASN A 28 21.31 -17.30 9.12
C ASN A 28 22.49 -17.98 8.43
N THR A 29 22.78 -17.58 7.19
CA THR A 29 24.12 -17.78 6.61
C THR A 29 24.69 -16.43 6.17
N GLN A 30 25.63 -15.92 6.97
CA GLN A 30 26.48 -14.77 6.63
C GLN A 30 27.51 -15.19 5.57
N SER A 31 27.49 -14.53 4.41
CA SER A 31 28.57 -14.58 3.41
C SER A 31 29.31 -13.24 3.38
N THR A 32 30.60 -13.26 3.69
CA THR A 32 31.52 -12.13 3.64
C THR A 32 32.22 -12.05 2.29
N LYS A 33 31.54 -11.45 1.30
CA LYS A 33 32.10 -10.79 0.10
C LYS A 33 31.07 -9.76 -0.38
N PRO A 34 31.46 -8.58 -0.89
CA PRO A 34 30.50 -7.64 -1.47
C PRO A 34 30.02 -8.22 -2.79
N ALA A 35 29.01 -9.09 -2.72
CA ALA A 35 28.23 -9.46 -3.88
C ALA A 35 27.53 -8.19 -4.36
N THR A 36 27.57 -7.96 -5.67
CA THR A 36 26.57 -7.12 -6.34
C THR A 36 25.21 -7.58 -5.82
N GLN A 37 24.58 -6.82 -4.93
CA GLN A 37 23.26 -7.17 -4.40
C GLN A 37 22.28 -7.06 -5.56
N THR A 38 22.04 -8.17 -6.25
CA THR A 38 20.81 -8.37 -6.98
C THR A 38 19.72 -8.48 -5.92
N THR A 39 18.99 -7.40 -5.70
CA THR A 39 17.81 -7.44 -4.84
C THR A 39 16.79 -8.37 -5.50
N ASP A 40 16.45 -9.45 -4.82
CA ASP A 40 15.37 -10.35 -5.22
C ASP A 40 14.03 -9.78 -4.73
N PHE A 41 13.27 -9.19 -5.65
CA PHE A 41 11.90 -8.74 -5.38
C PHE A 41 10.89 -9.88 -5.43
N GLY A 42 11.28 -11.10 -5.83
CA GLY A 42 10.38 -12.23 -6.07
C GLY A 42 9.68 -12.17 -7.43
N GLU A 43 8.81 -13.15 -7.68
CA GLU A 43 8.20 -13.40 -9.00
C GLU A 43 6.93 -12.57 -9.26
N GLY A 44 6.45 -11.82 -8.25
CA GLY A 44 5.17 -11.11 -8.33
C GLY A 44 3.97 -11.97 -7.93
N TYR A 45 2.77 -11.46 -8.19
CA TYR A 45 1.51 -12.15 -7.90
C TYR A 45 0.43 -11.82 -8.93
N THR A 46 -0.55 -12.71 -9.07
CA THR A 46 -1.72 -12.50 -9.94
C THR A 46 -2.99 -12.61 -9.12
N ILE A 47 -3.88 -11.64 -9.28
CA ILE A 47 -5.24 -11.69 -8.75
C ILE A 47 -6.24 -11.90 -9.87
N ALA A 48 -7.34 -12.57 -9.59
CA ALA A 48 -8.45 -12.77 -10.50
C ALA A 48 -9.71 -12.14 -9.91
N ILE A 49 -10.37 -11.29 -10.70
CA ILE A 49 -11.59 -10.58 -10.31
C ILE A 49 -12.67 -11.02 -11.32
N PRO A 50 -13.74 -11.70 -10.89
CA PRO A 50 -14.84 -12.01 -11.81
C PRO A 50 -15.49 -10.71 -12.27
N VAL A 51 -15.82 -10.63 -13.56
CA VAL A 51 -16.48 -9.44 -14.11
C VAL A 51 -17.58 -9.84 -15.05
N LYS A 52 -18.57 -8.96 -15.15
CA LYS A 52 -19.57 -8.98 -16.21
C LYS A 52 -19.51 -7.65 -16.95
N TYR A 53 -19.23 -7.71 -18.24
CA TYR A 53 -19.26 -6.55 -19.12
C TYR A 53 -20.58 -6.50 -19.90
N ASP A 54 -21.23 -5.33 -19.87
CA ASP A 54 -22.40 -5.05 -20.70
C ASP A 54 -21.98 -4.24 -21.92
N ASP A 55 -21.79 -4.95 -23.05
CA ASP A 55 -21.42 -4.36 -24.35
C ASP A 55 -22.35 -3.22 -24.78
N ALA A 56 -23.63 -3.25 -24.38
CA ALA A 56 -24.61 -2.25 -24.80
C ALA A 56 -24.42 -0.90 -24.08
N THR A 57 -23.94 -0.93 -22.84
CA THR A 57 -23.80 0.27 -22.00
C THR A 57 -22.34 0.65 -21.73
N GLY A 58 -21.38 -0.24 -22.04
CA GLY A 58 -19.97 -0.08 -21.70
C GLY A 58 -19.69 -0.20 -20.19
N ARG A 59 -20.66 -0.72 -19.43
CA ARG A 59 -20.57 -0.88 -17.97
C ARG A 59 -19.88 -2.19 -17.62
N VAL A 60 -19.02 -2.14 -16.61
CA VAL A 60 -18.39 -3.32 -16.01
C VAL A 60 -18.91 -3.47 -14.60
N TYR A 61 -19.52 -4.61 -14.35
CA TYR A 61 -19.88 -5.08 -13.02
C TYR A 61 -18.75 -5.94 -12.53
N GLN A 62 -18.10 -5.49 -11.46
CA GLN A 62 -17.06 -6.28 -10.81
C GLN A 62 -17.76 -7.16 -9.79
N GLY A 63 -17.58 -8.46 -9.90
CA GLY A 63 -17.77 -9.36 -8.78
C GLY A 63 -16.43 -9.59 -8.12
N THR A 64 -16.44 -10.07 -6.89
CA THR A 64 -15.21 -10.55 -6.24
C THR A 64 -15.41 -12.00 -5.83
N TYR A 65 -14.35 -12.79 -5.90
CA TYR A 65 -14.30 -13.95 -5.05
C TYR A 65 -13.79 -13.51 -3.69
N ALA A 66 -14.43 -13.96 -2.63
CA ALA A 66 -14.07 -13.53 -1.29
C ALA A 66 -14.24 -14.65 -0.26
N CYS A 67 -13.55 -14.47 0.86
CA CYS A 67 -13.62 -15.41 1.97
C CYS A 67 -14.72 -14.98 2.96
N ASN A 68 -15.89 -15.61 2.86
CA ASN A 68 -17.08 -15.27 3.64
C ASN A 68 -17.14 -16.01 4.96
N TYR A 69 -17.51 -15.31 6.03
CA TYR A 69 -17.81 -15.93 7.32
C TYR A 69 -19.28 -16.34 7.40
N HIS A 70 -19.55 -17.60 7.70
CA HIS A 70 -20.89 -18.13 7.91
C HIS A 70 -21.19 -18.26 9.41
N PRO A 71 -22.05 -17.40 10.01
CA PRO A 71 -22.29 -17.41 11.44
C PRO A 71 -22.91 -18.70 11.97
N ASP A 72 -23.76 -19.35 11.16
CA ASP A 72 -24.49 -20.58 11.53
C ASP A 72 -23.54 -21.77 11.72
N THR A 73 -22.56 -21.90 10.82
CA THR A 73 -21.56 -22.97 10.87
C THR A 73 -20.27 -22.55 11.55
N LYS A 74 -20.09 -21.24 11.79
CA LYS A 74 -18.85 -20.60 12.29
C LYS A 74 -17.62 -20.95 11.44
N THR A 75 -17.80 -21.03 10.12
CA THR A 75 -16.75 -21.39 9.16
C THR A 75 -16.55 -20.28 8.14
N PHE A 76 -15.35 -20.23 7.56
CA PHE A 76 -15.08 -19.44 6.37
C PHE A 76 -15.22 -20.28 5.09
N ALA A 77 -15.74 -19.70 4.01
CA ALA A 77 -15.79 -20.32 2.69
C ALA A 77 -15.39 -19.33 1.60
N TRP A 78 -14.74 -19.84 0.55
CA TRP A 78 -14.41 -19.07 -0.64
C TRP A 78 -15.59 -19.11 -1.60
N GLU A 79 -16.22 -17.97 -1.84
CA GLU A 79 -17.45 -17.89 -2.62
C GLU A 79 -17.39 -16.75 -3.64
N GLU A 80 -18.16 -16.90 -4.72
CA GLU A 80 -18.38 -15.85 -5.70
C GLU A 80 -19.38 -14.84 -5.16
N TYR A 81 -19.03 -13.57 -5.26
CA TYR A 81 -19.92 -12.46 -4.99
C TYR A 81 -20.17 -11.70 -6.30
N PRO A 82 -21.15 -12.14 -7.11
CA PRO A 82 -21.27 -11.75 -8.51
C PRO A 82 -21.76 -10.32 -8.74
N GLU A 83 -22.24 -9.61 -7.71
CA GLU A 83 -22.77 -8.26 -7.83
C GLU A 83 -22.47 -7.41 -6.58
N SER A 84 -21.30 -6.77 -6.51
CA SER A 84 -21.08 -5.62 -5.62
C SER A 84 -19.80 -4.87 -5.95
N LEU A 85 -19.76 -3.60 -5.56
CA LEU A 85 -18.80 -2.55 -5.93
C LEU A 85 -19.31 -1.82 -7.18
N ASP A 86 -19.55 -0.51 -7.03
CA ASP A 86 -20.23 0.35 -8.00
C ASP A 86 -19.82 0.09 -9.46
N PRO A 87 -20.76 0.16 -10.43
CA PRO A 87 -20.44 -0.11 -11.82
C PRO A 87 -19.32 0.82 -12.31
N GLY A 88 -18.28 0.22 -12.87
CA GLY A 88 -17.23 0.93 -13.60
C GLY A 88 -17.62 1.15 -15.05
N SER A 89 -16.89 2.01 -15.76
CA SER A 89 -16.98 2.17 -17.21
C SER A 89 -15.62 1.90 -17.85
N TYR A 90 -15.63 1.07 -18.90
CA TYR A 90 -14.44 0.80 -19.73
C TYR A 90 -14.67 1.42 -21.11
N LYS A 91 -13.71 2.24 -21.56
CA LYS A 91 -13.78 2.93 -22.84
C LYS A 91 -12.49 2.77 -23.62
N ILE A 92 -12.61 2.34 -24.88
CA ILE A 92 -11.47 2.16 -25.78
C ILE A 92 -11.38 3.31 -26.78
N VAL A 93 -10.16 3.82 -26.97
CA VAL A 93 -9.81 4.78 -28.02
C VAL A 93 -8.49 4.33 -28.64
N GLY A 94 -8.56 3.63 -29.78
CA GLY A 94 -7.38 3.01 -30.41
C GLY A 94 -6.75 1.98 -29.47
N ASP A 95 -5.47 2.18 -29.14
CA ASP A 95 -4.69 1.30 -28.26
C ASP A 95 -4.76 1.69 -26.77
N SER A 96 -5.73 2.52 -26.41
CA SER A 96 -5.93 3.06 -25.05
C SER A 96 -7.24 2.57 -24.45
N LEU A 97 -7.17 1.93 -23.28
CA LEU A 97 -8.29 1.59 -22.42
C LEU A 97 -8.35 2.57 -21.25
N TRP A 98 -9.46 3.27 -21.12
CA TRP A 98 -9.78 4.15 -20.00
C TRP A 98 -10.77 3.45 -19.07
N MET A 99 -10.44 3.40 -17.78
CA MET A 99 -11.26 2.75 -16.75
C MET A 99 -11.54 3.74 -15.63
N GLY A 100 -12.80 3.98 -15.29
CA GLY A 100 -13.21 4.88 -14.22
C GLY A 100 -14.58 4.54 -13.66
N PRO A 101 -15.13 5.35 -12.73
CA PRO A 101 -16.51 5.20 -12.30
C PRO A 101 -17.48 5.37 -13.49
N ALA A 102 -18.65 4.73 -13.42
CA ALA A 102 -19.68 4.93 -14.44
C ALA A 102 -20.25 6.36 -14.46
N GLU A 103 -20.24 7.04 -13.30
CA GLU A 103 -20.81 8.38 -13.15
C GLU A 103 -19.90 9.26 -12.28
N LYS A 104 -19.82 10.55 -12.63
CA LYS A 104 -19.08 11.54 -11.85
C LYS A 104 -19.86 11.91 -10.59
N GLN A 105 -19.20 11.86 -9.43
CA GLN A 105 -19.76 12.32 -8.17
C GLN A 105 -19.58 13.82 -8.01
N VAL A 106 -20.61 14.50 -7.51
CA VAL A 106 -20.62 15.95 -7.33
C VAL A 106 -21.02 16.29 -5.90
N SER A 107 -20.27 17.19 -5.26
CA SER A 107 -20.59 17.79 -3.97
C SER A 107 -20.69 19.31 -4.08
N ASP A 108 -21.62 19.89 -3.33
CA ASP A 108 -21.74 21.34 -3.17
C ASP A 108 -20.64 21.90 -2.22
N ASN A 109 -19.91 21.04 -1.50
CA ASN A 109 -18.77 21.43 -0.66
C ASN A 109 -17.47 21.38 -1.50
N PRO A 110 -16.73 22.49 -1.66
CA PRO A 110 -15.49 22.52 -2.44
C PRO A 110 -14.39 21.57 -1.94
N GLU A 111 -14.24 21.38 -0.63
CA GLU A 111 -13.23 20.49 -0.06
C GLU A 111 -13.58 19.02 -0.35
N GLU A 112 -14.86 18.69 -0.23
CA GLU A 112 -15.38 17.38 -0.58
C GLU A 112 -15.28 17.15 -2.10
N GLN A 113 -15.57 18.15 -2.92
CA GLN A 113 -15.42 18.05 -4.37
C GLN A 113 -13.95 17.82 -4.77
N GLN A 114 -12.99 18.51 -4.14
CA GLN A 114 -11.56 18.25 -4.35
C GLN A 114 -11.17 16.82 -3.96
N PHE A 115 -11.73 16.31 -2.87
CA PHE A 115 -11.54 14.93 -2.46
C PHE A 115 -12.13 13.94 -3.48
N LEU A 116 -13.38 14.15 -3.92
CA LEU A 116 -14.02 13.35 -4.96
C LEU A 116 -13.22 13.38 -6.27
N ASP A 117 -12.75 14.54 -6.68
CA ASP A 117 -11.94 14.72 -7.88
C ASP A 117 -10.57 14.05 -7.78
N LEU A 118 -9.99 13.97 -6.58
CA LEU A 118 -8.70 13.31 -6.37
C LEU A 118 -8.80 11.78 -6.34
N TYR A 119 -9.89 11.23 -5.80
CA TYR A 119 -9.99 9.80 -5.47
C TYR A 119 -11.07 9.03 -6.23
N TYR A 120 -12.17 9.67 -6.63
CA TYR A 120 -13.32 8.99 -7.22
C TYR A 120 -13.54 9.35 -8.68
N ASN A 121 -13.51 10.64 -9.03
CA ASN A 121 -13.84 11.12 -10.38
C ASN A 121 -12.66 11.03 -11.36
N ASN A 122 -11.84 9.98 -11.29
CA ASN A 122 -10.72 9.79 -12.21
C ASN A 122 -10.90 8.55 -13.08
N GLU A 123 -10.49 8.67 -14.34
CA GLU A 123 -10.22 7.53 -15.21
C GLU A 123 -8.72 7.21 -15.18
N THR A 124 -8.39 5.93 -15.18
CA THR A 124 -7.04 5.39 -15.29
C THR A 124 -6.82 4.85 -16.70
N LEU A 125 -5.58 4.95 -17.18
CA LEU A 125 -5.20 4.53 -18.52
C LEU A 125 -4.45 3.20 -18.49
N SER A 126 -4.83 2.30 -19.39
CA SER A 126 -4.05 1.12 -19.77
C SER A 126 -3.82 1.10 -21.28
N LEU A 127 -2.71 0.52 -21.73
CA LEU A 127 -2.31 0.50 -23.14
C LEU A 127 -2.16 -0.93 -23.64
N SER A 128 -2.60 -1.19 -24.87
CA SER A 128 -2.41 -2.49 -25.53
C SER A 128 -2.31 -2.32 -27.05
N ASN A 129 -1.42 -3.09 -27.67
CA ASN A 129 -1.36 -3.25 -29.13
C ASN A 129 -1.88 -4.63 -29.59
N ASP A 130 -2.42 -5.42 -28.66
CA ASP A 130 -2.96 -6.77 -28.90
C ASP A 130 -4.26 -6.94 -28.08
N HIS A 131 -5.35 -6.43 -28.64
CA HIS A 131 -6.68 -6.47 -28.05
C HIS A 131 -7.76 -6.64 -29.11
N ASN A 132 -8.90 -7.19 -28.69
CA ASN A 132 -10.14 -7.24 -29.44
C ASN A 132 -11.24 -6.64 -28.58
N ASP A 133 -11.54 -5.35 -28.81
CA ASP A 133 -12.32 -4.55 -27.87
C ASP A 133 -11.68 -4.62 -26.47
N ILE A 134 -12.44 -4.71 -25.38
CA ILE A 134 -11.87 -4.76 -24.03
C ILE A 134 -11.08 -6.04 -23.75
N LEU A 135 -11.30 -7.10 -24.54
CA LEU A 135 -10.67 -8.40 -24.32
C LEU A 135 -9.23 -8.37 -24.83
N GLY A 136 -8.28 -8.70 -23.97
CA GLY A 136 -6.87 -8.66 -24.34
C GLY A 136 -5.96 -8.49 -23.12
N THR A 137 -4.70 -8.20 -23.41
CA THR A 137 -3.70 -7.91 -22.38
C THR A 137 -3.31 -6.45 -22.43
N TRP A 138 -3.53 -5.76 -21.33
CA TRP A 138 -3.36 -4.33 -21.17
C TRP A 138 -2.23 -4.04 -20.18
N LYS A 139 -1.29 -3.20 -20.57
CA LYS A 139 -0.28 -2.64 -19.67
C LYS A 139 -0.94 -1.52 -18.87
N VAL A 140 -1.08 -1.72 -17.56
CA VAL A 140 -1.60 -0.69 -16.66
C VAL A 140 -0.55 0.42 -16.54
N THR A 141 -0.97 1.67 -16.76
CA THR A 141 -0.10 2.83 -16.61
C THR A 141 -0.39 3.54 -15.28
N GLY A 142 0.52 4.41 -14.83
CA GLY A 142 0.24 5.33 -13.74
C GLY A 142 -0.42 6.65 -14.19
N CYS A 143 -1.00 6.68 -15.39
CA CYS A 143 -1.67 7.85 -15.93
C CYS A 143 -3.14 7.87 -15.55
N LYS A 144 -3.61 9.05 -15.12
CA LYS A 144 -4.99 9.33 -14.79
C LYS A 144 -5.44 10.67 -15.37
N ARG A 145 -6.74 10.82 -15.54
CA ARG A 145 -7.40 12.10 -15.85
C ARG A 145 -8.70 12.22 -15.10
N LEU A 146 -9.15 13.45 -14.85
CA LEU A 146 -10.46 13.68 -14.27
C LEU A 146 -11.56 13.32 -15.30
N LEU A 147 -12.68 12.78 -14.82
CA LEU A 147 -13.85 12.49 -15.65
C LEU A 147 -14.34 13.76 -16.34
N GLY A 148 -14.38 13.70 -17.68
CA GLY A 148 -14.81 14.80 -18.54
C GLY A 148 -13.70 15.78 -18.94
N GLU A 149 -12.47 15.59 -18.44
CA GLU A 149 -11.32 16.44 -18.78
C GLU A 149 -10.36 15.77 -19.75
N THR A 150 -9.48 16.57 -20.36
CA THR A 150 -8.47 16.12 -21.33
C THR A 150 -7.07 16.02 -20.75
N ASP A 151 -6.81 16.68 -19.62
CA ASP A 151 -5.49 16.74 -19.03
C ASP A 151 -5.13 15.40 -18.37
N ILE A 152 -4.01 14.83 -18.80
CA ILE A 152 -3.54 13.53 -18.34
C ILE A 152 -2.33 13.76 -17.45
N SER A 153 -2.44 13.31 -16.20
CA SER A 153 -1.33 13.30 -15.24
C SER A 153 -0.80 11.89 -15.09
N CYS A 154 0.50 11.72 -15.31
CA CYS A 154 1.17 10.43 -15.22
C CYS A 154 2.12 10.39 -14.04
N SER A 155 1.94 9.39 -13.19
CA SER A 155 2.87 9.01 -12.13
C SER A 155 3.65 7.77 -12.56
N ARG A 156 4.95 7.72 -12.25
CA ARG A 156 5.74 6.47 -12.34
C ARG A 156 5.48 5.55 -11.16
N TYR A 157 4.79 6.05 -10.13
CA TYR A 157 4.41 5.29 -8.95
C TYR A 157 3.05 4.65 -9.17
N ILE A 158 2.98 3.34 -9.00
CA ILE A 158 1.72 2.59 -8.96
C ILE A 158 1.59 2.05 -7.53
N GLY A 159 0.56 2.49 -6.81
CA GLY A 159 0.35 2.09 -5.41
C GLY A 159 1.43 2.60 -4.45
N GLY A 160 2.02 3.78 -4.73
CA GLY A 160 3.02 4.40 -3.85
C GLY A 160 4.46 3.89 -4.03
N MET A 161 4.71 3.03 -5.02
CA MET A 161 6.07 2.59 -5.37
C MET A 161 6.37 2.75 -6.85
N SER A 162 7.59 3.21 -7.13
CA SER A 162 8.16 3.20 -8.48
C SER A 162 8.48 1.77 -8.91
N GLY A 163 8.69 1.54 -10.21
CA GLY A 163 9.05 0.22 -10.76
C GLY A 163 8.02 -0.89 -10.56
N ILE A 164 6.80 -0.61 -10.06
CA ILE A 164 5.70 -1.57 -10.09
C ILE A 164 5.18 -1.67 -11.53
N ALA A 165 5.22 -2.87 -12.09
CA ALA A 165 4.64 -3.18 -13.39
C ALA A 165 3.38 -4.03 -13.20
N ARG A 166 2.25 -3.54 -13.72
CA ARG A 166 0.97 -4.26 -13.71
C ARG A 166 0.51 -4.58 -15.12
N THR A 167 0.19 -5.84 -15.34
CA THR A 167 -0.45 -6.32 -16.57
C THR A 167 -1.86 -6.79 -16.23
N MET A 168 -2.84 -6.31 -16.97
CA MET A 168 -4.23 -6.66 -16.82
C MET A 168 -4.69 -7.46 -18.02
N LYS A 169 -5.07 -8.72 -17.82
CA LYS A 169 -5.67 -9.57 -18.84
C LYS A 169 -7.19 -9.64 -18.62
N ILE A 170 -7.95 -9.10 -19.56
CA ILE A 170 -9.41 -9.11 -19.52
C ILE A 170 -9.91 -10.27 -20.37
N THR A 171 -10.72 -11.14 -19.78
CA THR A 171 -11.50 -12.18 -20.45
C THR A 171 -12.99 -11.86 -20.35
N LYS A 172 -13.85 -12.73 -20.89
CA LYS A 172 -15.31 -12.53 -20.83
C LYS A 172 -15.85 -12.53 -19.41
N ASP A 173 -15.24 -13.32 -18.54
CA ASP A 173 -15.78 -13.63 -17.21
C ASP A 173 -14.88 -13.11 -16.09
N SER A 174 -13.66 -12.65 -16.39
CA SER A 174 -12.69 -12.26 -15.36
C SER A 174 -11.64 -11.26 -15.85
N VAL A 175 -11.10 -10.50 -14.90
CA VAL A 175 -9.92 -9.68 -15.05
C VAL A 175 -8.80 -10.26 -14.21
N TYR A 176 -7.67 -10.57 -14.84
CA TYR A 176 -6.47 -11.03 -14.15
C TYR A 176 -5.46 -9.89 -14.08
N ILE A 177 -5.05 -9.49 -12.87
CA ILE A 177 -4.05 -8.44 -12.68
C ILE A 177 -2.78 -9.09 -12.14
N THR A 178 -1.74 -9.13 -12.97
CA THR A 178 -0.40 -9.58 -12.61
C THR A 178 0.45 -8.38 -12.21
N THR A 179 0.96 -8.38 -10.98
CA THR A 179 1.87 -7.37 -10.44
C THR A 179 3.27 -7.94 -10.35
N THR A 180 4.25 -7.22 -10.89
CA THR A 180 5.68 -7.56 -10.90
C THR A 180 6.51 -6.32 -10.61
N VAL A 181 7.82 -6.49 -10.39
CA VAL A 181 8.77 -5.38 -10.26
C VAL A 181 9.62 -5.28 -11.51
N ASP A 182 9.55 -4.13 -12.16
CA ASP A 182 10.43 -3.71 -13.24
C ASP A 182 11.62 -2.96 -12.65
N THR A 183 12.73 -3.70 -12.48
CA THR A 183 13.94 -3.19 -11.84
C THR A 183 14.60 -2.05 -12.59
N ASP A 184 14.38 -1.95 -13.91
CA ASP A 184 14.99 -0.92 -14.75
C ASP A 184 14.30 0.44 -14.58
N ASN A 185 13.06 0.44 -14.07
CA ASN A 185 12.24 1.63 -13.84
C ASN A 185 12.06 1.96 -12.35
N LEU A 186 12.87 1.35 -11.47
CA LEU A 186 12.88 1.69 -10.06
C LEU A 186 13.59 3.02 -9.82
N GLU A 187 12.83 3.99 -9.31
CA GLU A 187 13.37 5.24 -8.80
C GLU A 187 13.60 5.16 -7.30
N GLN A 188 14.73 5.71 -6.86
CA GLN A 188 15.02 5.80 -5.44
C GLN A 188 14.32 7.03 -4.85
N ASP A 189 13.24 6.82 -4.11
CA ASP A 189 12.69 7.86 -3.26
C ASP A 189 13.69 8.23 -2.18
N ASP A 190 13.75 9.51 -1.84
CA ASP A 190 14.52 9.97 -0.70
C ASP A 190 13.71 9.70 0.58
N ILE A 191 14.37 9.34 1.68
CA ILE A 191 13.68 9.16 2.96
C ILE A 191 12.97 10.44 3.36
N ASN A 192 11.72 10.31 3.77
CA ASN A 192 10.97 11.42 4.32
C ASN A 192 11.41 11.64 5.78
N ILE A 193 12.42 12.50 5.96
CA ILE A 193 12.98 12.85 7.29
C ILE A 193 11.91 13.46 8.20
N GLU A 194 10.95 14.22 7.65
CA GLU A 194 9.83 14.74 8.44
C GLU A 194 8.98 13.62 9.02
N ALA A 195 8.56 12.67 8.18
CA ALA A 195 7.79 11.52 8.64
C ALA A 195 8.56 10.69 9.69
N ILE A 196 9.88 10.54 9.53
CA ILE A 196 10.75 9.86 10.51
C ILE A 196 10.76 10.61 11.84
N PHE A 197 10.92 11.93 11.83
CA PHE A 197 10.98 12.71 13.07
C PHE A 197 9.65 12.67 13.81
N TYR A 198 8.56 12.91 13.09
CA TYR A 198 7.24 12.97 13.67
C TYR A 198 6.78 11.58 14.16
N ARG A 199 6.75 10.58 13.27
CA ARG A 199 6.17 9.27 13.57
C ARG A 199 7.17 8.34 14.27
N GLY A 200 8.43 8.38 13.85
CA GLY A 200 9.48 7.51 14.35
C GLY A 200 10.11 7.99 15.65
N PHE A 201 10.54 9.24 15.72
CA PHE A 201 11.23 9.78 16.91
C PHE A 201 10.30 10.49 17.88
N GLY A 202 9.09 10.87 17.46
CA GLY A 202 8.11 11.57 18.30
C GLY A 202 8.32 13.09 18.39
N PHE A 203 9.00 13.69 17.41
CA PHE A 203 9.26 15.14 17.35
C PHE A 203 8.51 15.78 16.18
N ASP A 204 7.48 16.58 16.47
CA ASP A 204 6.86 17.47 15.47
C ASP A 204 7.69 18.74 15.32
N ILE A 205 8.57 18.77 14.32
CA ILE A 205 9.45 19.92 14.03
C ILE A 205 8.92 20.74 12.84
N GLY A 206 8.22 20.09 11.91
CA GLY A 206 7.69 20.68 10.69
C GLY A 206 8.74 20.93 9.59
N ASP A 207 8.28 20.79 8.35
CA ASP A 207 9.08 20.87 7.12
C ASP A 207 10.04 22.07 7.00
N ALA A 208 9.59 23.28 7.35
CA ALA A 208 10.40 24.48 7.16
C ALA A 208 11.67 24.45 8.03
N ILE A 209 11.55 23.96 9.26
CA ILE A 209 12.68 23.87 10.18
C ILE A 209 13.60 22.72 9.77
N ILE A 210 13.05 21.58 9.35
CA ILE A 210 13.86 20.45 8.84
C ILE A 210 14.71 20.89 7.64
N LYS A 211 14.14 21.65 6.70
CA LYS A 211 14.89 22.24 5.58
C LYS A 211 16.03 23.12 6.06
N GLN A 212 15.81 23.96 7.07
CA GLN A 212 16.86 24.78 7.65
C GLN A 212 17.96 23.94 8.31
N LEU A 213 17.60 22.90 9.07
CA LEU A 213 18.56 22.00 9.72
C LEU A 213 19.43 21.22 8.72
N LEU A 214 18.90 20.92 7.53
CA LEU A 214 19.68 20.35 6.42
C LEU A 214 20.68 21.37 5.84
N ILE A 215 20.27 22.63 5.67
CA ILE A 215 21.14 23.71 5.17
C ILE A 215 22.30 23.98 6.15
N ASP A 216 21.99 24.05 7.44
CA ASP A 216 22.96 24.30 8.50
C ASP A 216 23.82 23.07 8.83
N LYS A 217 23.57 21.94 8.14
CA LYS A 217 24.26 20.65 8.30
C LYS A 217 24.16 20.06 9.70
N THR A 218 23.13 20.45 10.45
CA THR A 218 22.74 19.79 11.70
C THR A 218 22.17 18.40 11.41
N ILE A 219 21.44 18.28 10.31
CA ILE A 219 21.05 17.00 9.70
C ILE A 219 21.85 16.86 8.40
N LYS A 220 22.44 15.69 8.16
CA LYS A 220 23.14 15.41 6.90
C LYS A 220 22.65 14.11 6.31
N LYS A 221 22.40 14.08 5.00
CA LYS A 221 22.20 12.83 4.26
C LYS A 221 23.58 12.31 3.87
N GLU A 222 23.90 11.08 4.27
CA GLU A 222 25.26 10.54 4.19
C GLU A 222 25.42 9.63 2.97
N GLN A 223 24.72 8.49 2.96
CA GLN A 223 24.79 7.51 1.89
C GLN A 223 23.40 7.17 1.37
N LYS A 224 23.21 7.26 0.05
CA LYS A 224 22.05 6.73 -0.66
C LYS A 224 22.50 5.57 -1.54
N LYS A 225 22.08 4.37 -1.18
CA LYS A 225 22.20 3.13 -1.95
C LYS A 225 20.80 2.64 -2.31
N PHE A 226 20.73 1.69 -3.23
CA PHE A 226 19.47 1.08 -3.62
C PHE A 226 18.78 0.46 -2.39
N LEU A 227 17.57 0.95 -2.09
CA LEU A 227 16.76 0.59 -0.90
C LEU A 227 17.42 0.84 0.47
N MET A 228 18.57 1.50 0.54
CA MET A 228 19.25 1.80 1.80
C MET A 228 19.67 3.26 1.82
N GLN A 229 19.30 3.97 2.87
CA GLN A 229 19.61 5.37 3.04
C GLN A 229 20.10 5.63 4.44
N SER A 230 21.06 6.55 4.58
CA SER A 230 21.55 6.96 5.88
C SER A 230 21.58 8.47 6.00
N PHE A 231 21.33 8.92 7.22
CA PHE A 231 21.39 10.32 7.60
C PHE A 231 21.94 10.44 9.01
N SER A 232 22.57 11.56 9.31
CA SER A 232 23.07 11.88 10.63
C SER A 232 22.34 13.06 11.22
N ILE A 233 22.21 13.07 12.55
CA ILE A 233 21.76 14.21 13.34
C ILE A 233 22.87 14.50 14.34
N GLY A 234 23.52 15.66 14.23
CA GLY A 234 24.74 15.93 14.98
C GLY A 234 25.82 14.87 14.71
N ASN A 235 26.14 14.05 15.72
CA ASN A 235 27.14 12.99 15.65
C ASN A 235 26.54 11.57 15.55
N GLN A 236 25.21 11.43 15.58
CA GLN A 236 24.55 10.12 15.52
C GLN A 236 24.16 9.77 14.09
N LEU A 237 24.57 8.58 13.62
CA LEU A 237 24.18 8.03 12.32
C LEU A 237 22.91 7.17 12.46
N PHE A 238 22.00 7.32 11.52
CA PHE A 238 20.83 6.49 11.33
C PHE A 238 20.88 5.85 9.95
N GLU A 239 20.54 4.57 9.88
CA GLU A 239 20.45 3.81 8.65
C GLU A 239 19.02 3.28 8.50
N VAL A 240 18.46 3.43 7.31
CA VAL A 240 17.12 2.97 6.95
C VAL A 240 17.26 2.03 5.77
N THR A 241 16.78 0.80 5.90
CA THR A 241 16.74 -0.17 4.80
C THR A 241 15.31 -0.55 4.50
N LEU A 242 14.97 -0.64 3.21
CA LEU A 242 13.72 -1.13 2.69
C LEU A 242 13.99 -2.47 1.99
N ALA A 243 13.15 -3.46 2.23
CA ALA A 243 13.25 -4.77 1.62
C ALA A 243 11.84 -5.23 1.19
N PRO A 244 11.35 -4.71 0.05
CA PRO A 244 10.13 -5.19 -0.57
C PRO A 244 10.34 -6.58 -1.19
N LYS A 245 9.38 -7.48 -0.99
CA LYS A 245 9.33 -8.82 -1.57
C LYS A 245 7.90 -9.19 -1.96
N PHE A 246 7.76 -9.70 -3.17
CA PHE A 246 6.51 -10.12 -3.77
C PHE A 246 6.48 -11.63 -3.85
N ASP A 247 5.38 -12.22 -3.40
CA ASP A 247 5.11 -13.65 -3.51
C ASP A 247 3.65 -13.86 -3.93
N ALA A 248 3.25 -15.11 -4.15
CA ALA A 248 1.90 -15.45 -4.59
C ALA A 248 0.77 -14.98 -3.63
N THR A 249 1.08 -14.57 -2.41
CA THR A 249 0.12 -14.04 -1.43
C THR A 249 0.01 -12.51 -1.45
N GLY A 250 0.97 -11.81 -2.04
CA GLY A 250 0.95 -10.36 -2.21
C GLY A 250 2.31 -9.69 -2.02
N MET A 251 2.29 -8.55 -1.36
CA MET A 251 3.43 -7.67 -1.13
C MET A 251 3.85 -7.74 0.33
N ASN A 252 5.14 -7.96 0.57
CA ASN A 252 5.75 -7.93 1.89
C ASN A 252 6.80 -6.83 1.91
N TYR A 253 6.67 -5.88 2.82
CA TYR A 253 7.61 -4.78 3.03
C TYR A 253 8.29 -4.95 4.37
N ILE A 254 9.60 -5.05 4.36
CA ILE A 254 10.40 -4.97 5.58
C ILE A 254 11.14 -3.64 5.58
N THR A 255 10.89 -2.81 6.59
CA THR A 255 11.65 -1.58 6.81
C THR A 255 12.45 -1.74 8.09
N THR A 256 13.76 -1.56 8.03
CA THR A 256 14.60 -1.50 9.22
C THR A 256 15.12 -0.09 9.42
N MET A 257 15.18 0.34 10.67
CA MET A 257 15.87 1.55 11.08
C MET A 257 16.86 1.20 12.18
N SER A 258 18.14 1.50 11.97
CA SER A 258 19.21 1.21 12.92
C SER A 258 19.99 2.45 13.31
N SER A 259 20.42 2.48 14.57
CA SER A 259 21.38 3.45 15.09
C SER A 259 22.01 2.90 16.37
N ASN A 260 23.31 3.15 16.56
CA ASN A 260 24.06 2.79 17.77
C ASN A 260 23.91 1.31 18.19
N GLY A 261 23.91 0.39 17.21
CA GLY A 261 23.78 -1.05 17.46
C GLY A 261 22.37 -1.52 17.86
N LYS A 262 21.37 -0.63 17.88
CA LYS A 262 19.96 -0.99 17.98
C LYS A 262 19.32 -0.97 16.60
N THR A 263 18.40 -1.89 16.36
CA THR A 263 17.65 -2.00 15.12
C THR A 263 16.18 -2.20 15.43
N CYS A 264 15.33 -1.39 14.78
CA CYS A 264 13.89 -1.50 14.80
C CYS A 264 13.41 -1.99 13.44
N THR A 265 12.46 -2.93 13.42
CA THR A 265 11.97 -3.54 12.18
C THR A 265 10.45 -3.40 12.10
N ASN A 266 10.00 -2.79 11.02
CA ASN A 266 8.62 -2.84 10.55
C ASN A 266 8.49 -3.95 9.52
N THR A 267 7.46 -4.77 9.66
CA THR A 267 7.02 -5.76 8.68
C THR A 267 5.59 -5.43 8.33
N GLN A 268 5.35 -5.11 7.06
CA GLN A 268 4.02 -4.87 6.52
C GLN A 268 3.74 -5.89 5.42
N ARG A 269 2.70 -6.70 5.57
CA ARG A 269 2.22 -7.63 4.55
C ARG A 269 0.87 -7.16 4.06
N LEU A 270 0.72 -7.03 2.75
CA LEU A 270 -0.46 -6.57 2.05
C LEU A 270 -0.79 -7.55 0.95
N GLY A 271 -1.98 -8.14 0.97
CA GLY A 271 -2.33 -9.16 0.01
C GLY A 271 -3.82 -9.39 -0.12
N PHE A 272 -4.18 -10.22 -1.09
CA PHE A 272 -5.55 -10.68 -1.29
C PHE A 272 -5.72 -12.04 -0.62
N ILE A 273 -6.88 -12.28 -0.03
CA ILE A 273 -7.21 -13.62 0.44
C ILE A 273 -7.47 -14.47 -0.81
N ASN A 274 -6.65 -15.49 -1.02
CA ASN A 274 -6.89 -16.48 -2.07
C ASN A 274 -7.67 -17.68 -1.50
N GLU A 275 -8.17 -18.53 -2.39
CA GLU A 275 -8.95 -19.72 -2.00
C GLU A 275 -8.20 -20.62 -0.99
N LYS A 276 -6.88 -20.78 -1.17
CA LYS A 276 -6.04 -21.59 -0.28
C LYS A 276 -6.00 -21.00 1.13
N LEU A 277 -5.69 -19.71 1.24
CA LEU A 277 -5.64 -18.99 2.52
C LEU A 277 -7.02 -19.04 3.20
N CYS A 278 -8.10 -18.87 2.46
CA CYS A 278 -9.45 -18.94 3.01
C CYS A 278 -9.78 -20.31 3.63
N LYS A 279 -9.29 -21.40 3.02
CA LYS A 279 -9.57 -22.77 3.48
C LYS A 279 -8.61 -23.28 4.56
N GLU A 280 -7.37 -22.80 4.57
CA GLU A 280 -6.29 -23.35 5.41
C GLU A 280 -5.92 -22.47 6.61
N GLU A 281 -6.19 -21.17 6.58
CA GLU A 281 -5.81 -20.25 7.68
C GLU A 281 -6.80 -20.27 8.85
N SER A 282 -6.33 -19.81 10.01
CA SER A 282 -7.15 -19.77 11.21
C SER A 282 -8.25 -18.71 11.11
N ALA A 283 -9.36 -18.95 11.80
CA ALA A 283 -10.38 -17.93 12.00
C ALA A 283 -9.76 -16.64 12.59
N GLU A 284 -8.78 -16.74 13.49
CA GLU A 284 -8.10 -15.57 14.04
C GLU A 284 -7.34 -14.77 12.99
N PHE A 285 -6.67 -15.40 12.02
CA PHE A 285 -6.02 -14.71 10.90
C PHE A 285 -7.07 -13.96 10.05
N LEU A 286 -8.12 -14.67 9.62
CA LEU A 286 -9.18 -14.10 8.76
C LEU A 286 -10.00 -13.03 9.49
N LEU A 287 -10.25 -13.22 10.79
CA LEU A 287 -10.90 -12.25 11.66
C LEU A 287 -9.99 -11.07 11.99
N SER A 288 -8.66 -11.25 12.09
CA SER A 288 -7.74 -10.13 12.30
C SER A 288 -7.67 -9.21 11.09
N ALA A 289 -7.81 -9.74 9.87
CA ALA A 289 -7.97 -8.93 8.66
C ALA A 289 -9.31 -8.18 8.65
N ARG A 290 -10.37 -8.82 9.17
CA ARG A 290 -11.73 -8.27 9.29
C ARG A 290 -11.87 -7.18 10.36
N ASP A 291 -11.32 -7.44 11.55
CA ASP A 291 -11.57 -6.68 12.78
C ASP A 291 -10.56 -5.53 13.00
N LYS A 292 -9.45 -5.50 12.25
CA LYS A 292 -8.47 -4.38 12.25
C LYS A 292 -8.70 -3.35 11.14
N SER A 293 -9.77 -3.50 10.36
CA SER A 293 -10.16 -2.49 9.38
C SER A 293 -10.97 -1.39 10.08
N ASP A 294 -10.51 -0.14 9.95
CA ASP A 294 -11.25 1.05 10.40
C ASP A 294 -12.60 1.23 9.64
N ASP A 295 -12.82 0.48 8.56
CA ASP A 295 -14.05 0.50 7.77
C ASP A 295 -15.09 -0.53 8.30
N GLN A 296 -15.51 -0.38 9.57
CA GLN A 296 -16.44 -1.30 10.28
C GLN A 296 -17.81 -1.53 9.61
N PHE A 297 -18.13 -0.84 8.51
CA PHE A 297 -19.39 -1.05 7.77
C PHE A 297 -19.35 -2.26 6.81
N TYR A 298 -18.17 -2.73 6.38
CA TYR A 298 -18.07 -3.85 5.43
C TYR A 298 -18.19 -5.24 6.07
N TYR A 299 -18.07 -5.32 7.40
CA TYR A 299 -17.63 -6.57 8.04
C TYR A 299 -18.48 -7.04 9.21
N LYS A 300 -19.67 -6.46 9.40
CA LYS A 300 -20.57 -6.98 10.44
C LYS A 300 -20.89 -8.46 10.21
N GLU A 301 -20.99 -8.89 8.94
CA GLU A 301 -21.19 -10.28 8.46
C GLU A 301 -20.74 -10.46 6.97
N GLY A 302 -19.60 -9.88 6.56
CA GLY A 302 -19.22 -9.73 5.14
C GLY A 302 -17.95 -10.46 4.66
N PRO A 303 -17.68 -10.44 3.33
CA PRO A 303 -16.52 -11.05 2.68
C PRO A 303 -15.17 -10.46 3.11
N VAL A 304 -14.17 -11.29 3.40
CA VAL A 304 -12.76 -10.88 3.53
C VAL A 304 -12.07 -11.02 2.17
N GLU A 305 -11.69 -9.89 1.58
CA GLU A 305 -11.10 -9.81 0.24
C GLU A 305 -9.56 -9.67 0.27
N GLY A 306 -9.02 -9.13 1.37
CA GLY A 306 -7.59 -8.90 1.54
C GLY A 306 -7.18 -8.79 3.00
N PHE A 307 -5.87 -8.63 3.21
CA PHE A 307 -5.29 -8.47 4.53
C PHE A 307 -4.21 -7.40 4.54
N GLN A 308 -4.13 -6.69 5.67
CA GLN A 308 -2.98 -5.90 6.05
C GLN A 308 -2.50 -6.38 7.41
N ILE A 309 -1.26 -6.86 7.47
CA ILE A 309 -0.58 -7.20 8.72
C ILE A 309 0.59 -6.25 8.84
N ASP A 310 0.54 -5.33 9.80
CA ASP A 310 1.67 -4.47 10.13
C ASP A 310 1.95 -4.50 11.64
N ASN A 311 3.20 -4.25 12.02
CA ASN A 311 3.64 -4.03 13.41
C ASN A 311 4.11 -2.57 13.59
N ARG A 312 3.37 -1.64 12.98
CA ARG A 312 3.79 -0.24 12.86
C ARG A 312 3.91 0.46 14.20
N ASP A 313 3.03 0.15 15.15
CA ASP A 313 3.06 0.76 16.48
C ASP A 313 4.27 0.29 17.27
N GLU A 314 4.57 -1.02 17.26
CA GLU A 314 5.78 -1.57 17.88
C GLU A 314 7.05 -1.03 17.23
N PHE A 315 7.03 -0.86 15.91
CA PHE A 315 8.11 -0.23 15.19
C PHE A 315 8.33 1.21 15.66
N TYR A 316 7.28 2.03 15.73
CA TYR A 316 7.41 3.42 16.16
C TYR A 316 7.83 3.56 17.63
N GLU A 317 7.31 2.73 18.52
CA GLU A 317 7.76 2.69 19.92
C GLU A 317 9.24 2.30 20.02
N CYS A 318 9.69 1.34 19.21
CA CYS A 318 11.11 1.01 19.12
C CYS A 318 11.94 2.21 18.59
N THR A 319 11.50 2.87 17.51
CA THR A 319 12.27 3.95 16.88
C THR A 319 12.41 5.19 17.76
N LYS A 320 11.43 5.46 18.65
CA LYS A 320 11.54 6.53 19.67
C LYS A 320 12.73 6.30 20.61
N GLY A 321 13.16 5.05 20.77
CA GLY A 321 14.33 4.66 21.58
C GLY A 321 15.67 4.69 20.84
N LEU A 322 15.70 5.02 19.55
CA LEU A 322 16.94 5.10 18.76
C LEU A 322 17.75 6.38 19.01
N PRO A 323 17.17 7.59 19.07
CA PRO A 323 17.93 8.81 19.35
C PRO A 323 18.63 8.75 20.72
N THR A 324 19.90 9.15 20.78
CA THR A 324 20.60 9.38 22.06
C THR A 324 20.05 10.60 22.78
N GLU A 325 20.35 10.75 24.06
CA GLU A 325 19.96 11.95 24.82
C GLU A 325 20.51 13.25 24.20
N GLU A 326 21.72 13.23 23.64
CA GLU A 326 22.30 14.36 22.91
C GLU A 326 21.47 14.72 21.67
N THR A 327 21.08 13.71 20.88
CA THR A 327 20.22 13.91 19.70
C THR A 327 18.84 14.40 20.09
N LYS A 328 18.24 13.85 21.16
CA LYS A 328 16.94 14.32 21.67
C LYS A 328 17.00 15.77 22.14
N GLN A 329 18.05 16.15 22.87
CA GLN A 329 18.25 17.54 23.30
C GLN A 329 18.40 18.49 22.13
N LEU A 330 19.08 18.06 21.06
CA LEU A 330 19.20 18.83 19.83
C LEU A 330 17.84 19.01 19.14
N LEU A 331 17.06 17.94 18.99
CA LEU A 331 15.75 17.99 18.32
C LEU A 331 14.69 18.75 19.13
N ASN A 332 14.70 18.64 20.46
CA ASN A 332 13.76 19.33 21.35
C ASN A 332 13.81 20.86 21.21
N GLN A 333 14.93 21.44 20.80
CA GLN A 333 15.05 22.88 20.58
C GLN A 333 14.17 23.38 19.43
N TYR A 334 13.70 22.47 18.58
CA TYR A 334 12.97 22.76 17.35
C TYR A 334 11.57 22.17 17.33
N ALA A 335 11.21 21.35 18.33
CA ALA A 335 9.89 20.75 18.41
C ALA A 335 8.82 21.83 18.66
N LYS A 336 7.70 21.72 17.95
CA LYS A 336 6.50 22.49 18.26
C LYS A 336 5.98 21.99 19.61
N ASN A 337 5.83 22.92 20.56
CA ASN A 337 5.17 22.65 21.83
C ASN A 337 3.68 22.42 21.64
#